data_AF-A0A519CQH1-F1
#
_entry.id   AF-A0A519CQH1-F1
#
_cell.length_a   1.000
_cell.length_b   1.000
_cell.length_c   1.000
_cell.angle_alpha   90.00
_cell.angle_beta   90.00
_cell.angle_gamma   90.00
#
_symmetry.space_group_name_H-M   'P 1'
#
loop_
_entity.id
_entity.type
_entity.pdbx_description
1 polymer ?
#
loop_
_entity_poly.entity_id
_entity_poly.type
_entity_poly.pdbx_seq_one_letter_code
_entity_poly.pdbx_strand_id
1 'polypeptide(L)' 'TENLDQGPIIFQDAFKVNPNDTLAKIKTKGQKLEANTLLKATKMHLENKLEVRWRKVHIKSK' A
#
# COMPACT_ATOMS: atom_id res chain seq x y z
N THR A 1 5.01 -4.63 13.71
CA THR A 1 4.60 -5.81 14.50
C THR A 1 5.77 -6.77 14.54
N GLU A 2 5.86 -7.63 15.54
CA GLU A 2 6.91 -8.66 15.59
C GLU A 2 6.72 -9.74 14.51
N ASN A 3 5.50 -9.89 14.00
CA ASN A 3 5.19 -10.77 12.88
C ASN A 3 5.55 -10.11 11.54
N LEU A 4 6.41 -10.77 10.76
CA LEU A 4 6.83 -10.35 9.42
C LEU A 4 5.62 -10.18 8.50
N ASP A 5 5.48 -9.02 7.87
CA ASP A 5 4.44 -8.67 6.89
C ASP A 5 2.98 -8.85 7.35
N GLN A 6 2.73 -8.92 8.66
CA GLN A 6 1.38 -9.07 9.25
C GLN A 6 0.92 -7.82 10.01
N GLY A 7 1.44 -6.65 9.62
CA GLY A 7 1.04 -5.36 10.15
C GLY A 7 -0.36 -4.92 9.71
N PRO A 8 -0.98 -3.95 10.39
CA PRO A 8 -2.25 -3.38 9.98
C PRO A 8 -2.11 -2.67 8.61
N ILE A 9 -3.02 -2.97 7.68
CA ILE A 9 -2.99 -2.44 6.32
C ILE A 9 -3.35 -0.94 6.31
N ILE A 10 -2.49 -0.10 5.70
CA ILE A 10 -2.76 1.34 5.50
C ILE A 10 -3.42 1.59 4.14
N PHE A 11 -2.75 1.19 3.04
CA PHE A 11 -3.29 1.27 1.68
C PHE A 11 -2.94 0.01 0.90
N GLN A 12 -3.85 -0.33 0.00
CA GLN A 12 -3.67 -1.35 -1.02
C GLN A 12 -4.18 -0.79 -2.34
N ASP A 13 -3.55 -1.23 -3.42
CA ASP A 13 -3.95 -0.89 -4.78
C ASP A 13 -3.61 -2.06 -5.69
N ALA A 14 -4.10 -2.04 -6.93
CA ALA A 14 -3.89 -3.09 -7.90
C ALA A 14 -3.71 -2.53 -9.31
N PHE A 15 -3.03 -3.30 -10.17
CA PHE A 15 -2.94 -2.99 -11.60
C PHE A 15 -3.43 -4.18 -12.43
N LYS A 16 -4.00 -3.90 -13.60
CA LYS A 16 -4.44 -4.93 -14.54
C LYS A 16 -3.23 -5.61 -15.19
N VAL A 17 -3.26 -6.93 -15.28
CA VAL A 17 -2.33 -7.75 -16.07
C VAL A 17 -3.05 -8.31 -17.29
N ASN A 18 -2.34 -8.46 -18.41
CA ASN A 18 -2.87 -9.07 -19.63
C ASN A 18 -2.15 -10.39 -19.91
N PRO A 19 -2.77 -11.35 -20.63
CA PRO A 19 -2.13 -12.63 -20.97
C PRO A 19 -0.77 -12.51 -21.68
N ASN A 20 -0.56 -11.42 -22.43
CA ASN A 20 0.67 -11.15 -23.17
C ASN A 20 1.67 -10.28 -22.39
N ASP A 21 1.42 -9.97 -21.11
CA ASP A 21 2.38 -9.21 -20.29
C ASP A 21 3.57 -10.11 -19.94
N THR A 22 4.78 -9.69 -20.30
CA THR A 22 6.00 -10.39 -19.90
C THR A 22 6.28 -10.21 -18.41
N LEU A 23 7.06 -11.11 -17.80
CA LEU A 23 7.48 -10.98 -16.40
C LEU A 23 8.19 -9.63 -16.14
N ALA A 24 9.04 -9.19 -17.05
CA ALA A 24 9.73 -7.91 -16.94
C ALA A 24 8.73 -6.74 -16.88
N LYS A 25 7.71 -6.77 -17.75
CA LYS A 25 6.64 -5.75 -17.76
C LYS A 25 5.82 -5.76 -16.47
N ILE A 26 5.49 -6.95 -15.95
CA ILE A 26 4.76 -7.09 -14.68
C ILE A 26 5.60 -6.51 -13.52
N LYS A 27 6.91 -6.81 -13.45
CA LYS A 27 7.81 -6.24 -12.44
C LYS A 27 7.85 -4.72 -12.50
N THR A 28 8.03 -4.13 -13.69
CA THR A 28 8.03 -2.66 -13.84
C THR A 28 6.70 -2.03 -13.40
N LYS A 29 5.56 -2.66 -13.75
CA LYS A 29 4.23 -2.19 -13.32
C LYS A 29 4.04 -2.31 -11.80
N GLY A 30 4.49 -3.41 -11.22
CA GLY A 30 4.46 -3.66 -9.77
C GLY A 30 5.28 -2.65 -8.99
N GLN A 31 6.54 -2.44 -9.37
CA GLN A 31 7.43 -1.44 -8.73
C GLN A 31 6.83 -0.03 -8.76
N LYS A 32 6.20 0.35 -9.87
CA LYS A 32 5.50 1.65 -9.98
C LYS A 32 4.29 1.71 -9.03
N LEU A 33 3.52 0.64 -8.92
CA LEU A 33 2.39 0.57 -7.99
C LEU A 33 2.86 0.66 -6.53
N GLU A 34 3.85 -0.16 -6.16
CA GLU A 34 4.46 -0.19 -4.82
C GLU A 34 4.94 1.20 -4.39
N ALA A 35 5.69 1.90 -5.26
CA ALA A 35 6.18 3.24 -4.98
C ALA A 35 5.03 4.24 -4.73
N ASN A 36 3.97 4.19 -5.54
CA ASN A 36 2.83 5.09 -5.40
C ASN A 36 2.01 4.80 -4.14
N THR A 37 1.72 3.53 -3.85
CA THR A 37 0.96 3.10 -2.68
C THR A 37 1.72 3.43 -1.39
N LEU A 38 3.04 3.19 -1.37
CA LEU A 38 3.90 3.55 -0.24
C LEU A 38 3.95 5.06 -0.03
N LEU A 39 4.16 5.86 -1.09
CA LEU A 39 4.17 7.32 -0.99
C LEU A 39 2.86 7.86 -0.39
N LYS A 40 1.72 7.32 -0.79
CA LYS A 40 0.40 7.70 -0.24
C LYS A 40 0.31 7.35 1.25
N ALA A 41 0.75 6.16 1.65
CA ALA A 41 0.78 5.74 3.06
C ALA A 41 1.65 6.68 3.90
N THR A 42 2.86 6.98 3.42
CA THR A 42 3.80 7.88 4.10
C THR A 42 3.21 9.28 4.26
N LYS A 43 2.60 9.86 3.22
CA LYS A 43 1.96 11.18 3.31
C LYS A 43 0.86 11.22 4.38
N MET A 44 -0.03 10.23 4.38
CA MET A 44 -1.11 10.17 5.36
C MET A 44 -0.60 9.98 6.80
N HIS A 45 0.50 9.24 6.97
CA HIS A 45 1.17 9.10 8.25
C HIS A 45 1.78 10.43 8.72
N LEU A 46 2.53 11.13 7.86
CA LEU A 46 3.14 12.42 8.17
C LEU A 46 2.09 13.51 8.49
N GLU A 47 0.92 13.44 7.87
CA GLU A 47 -0.21 14.32 8.16
C GLU A 47 -1.00 13.92 9.42
N ASN A 48 -0.53 12.91 10.18
CA ASN A 48 -1.18 12.37 11.37
C ASN A 48 -2.65 11.94 11.15
N LYS A 49 -2.99 11.50 9.93
CA LYS A 49 -4.36 11.11 9.55
C LYS A 49 -4.72 9.67 9.84
N LEU A 50 -3.79 8.88 10.36
CA LEU A 50 -3.97 7.44 10.58
C LEU A 50 -4.11 7.15 12.08
N GLU A 51 -5.04 6.27 12.42
CA GLU A 51 -5.21 5.72 13.76
C GLU A 51 -5.28 4.20 13.68
N VAL A 52 -4.58 3.49 14.58
CA VAL A 52 -4.63 2.02 14.64
C VAL A 52 -5.55 1.57 15.76
N ARG A 53 -6.60 0.80 15.44
CA ARG A 53 -7.49 0.16 16.40
C ARG A 53 -7.71 -1.30 16.00
N TRP A 54 -7.64 -2.23 16.95
CA TRP A 54 -7.93 -3.66 16.72
C TRP A 54 -7.19 -4.25 15.50
N ARG A 55 -5.91 -3.89 15.32
CA ARG A 55 -5.06 -4.30 14.18
C ARG A 55 -5.55 -3.82 12.80
N LYS A 56 -6.37 -2.77 12.75
CA LYS A 56 -6.82 -2.10 11.52
C LYS A 56 -6.45 -0.62 11.57
N VAL A 57 -6.26 -0.03 10.39
CA VAL A 57 -6.02 1.40 10.23
C VAL A 57 -7.34 2.10 9.92
N HIS A 58 -7.62 3.16 10.64
CA HIS A 58 -8.73 4.06 10.42
C HIS A 58 -8.19 5.41 9.95
N ILE A 59 -8.82 6.00 8.95
CA ILE A 59 -8.52 7.38 8.53
C ILE A 59 -9.33 8.31 9.42
N LYS A 60 -8.65 9.22 10.12
CA LYS A 60 -9.30 10.23 10.94
C LYS A 60 -10.11 11.16 10.03
N SER A 61 -11.40 11.32 10.32
CA SER A 61 -12.19 12.42 9.75
C SER A 61 -11.64 13.75 10.29
N LYS A 62 -11.69 14.81 9.47
CA LYS A 62 -11.40 16.18 9.92
C LYS A 62 -12.29 16.56 11.08
#